data_AF-A0A0M6WFM7-F1
#
_entry.id   AF-A0A0M6WFM7-F1
#
_cell.length_a   1.000
_cell.length_b   1.000
_cell.length_c   1.000
_cell.angle_alpha   90.00
_cell.angle_beta   90.00
_cell.angle_gamma   90.00
#
_symmetry.space_group_name_H-M   'P 1'
#
loop_
_entity.id
_entity.type
_entity.pdbx_description
1 polymer ?
#
loop_
_entity_poly.entity_id
_entity_poly.type
_entity_poly.pdbx_seq_one_letter_code
_entity_poly.pdbx_strand_id
1 'polypeptide(L)' 'MEVQQALNEYKEYFGVDYFFYIGHEKTDQEIIEEIENCIKTGKKQKEPQYDEDKLY' A
#
# COMPACT_ATOMS: atom_id res chain seq x y z
N MET A 1 -2.42 15.85 -0.63
CA MET A 1 -2.52 14.75 0.34
C MET A 1 -1.11 14.26 0.57
N GLU A 2 -0.65 14.16 1.82
CA GLU A 2 0.65 13.56 2.12
C GLU A 2 0.49 12.03 2.19
N VAL A 3 1.51 11.27 1.76
CA VAL A 3 1.48 9.80 1.85
C VAL A 3 1.16 9.33 3.26
N GLN A 4 1.73 9.99 4.27
CA GLN A 4 1.46 9.67 5.67
C GLN A 4 -0.03 9.76 6.04
N GLN A 5 -0.75 10.73 5.48
CA GLN A 5 -2.19 10.87 5.70
C GLN A 5 -2.96 9.73 5.02
N ALA A 6 -2.64 9.44 3.75
CA ALA A 6 -3.26 8.36 3.01
C ALA A 6 -3.06 6.99 3.73
N LEU A 7 -1.85 6.72 4.23
CA LEU A 7 -1.55 5.50 4.99
C LEU A 7 -2.40 5.39 6.27
N ASN A 8 -2.58 6.51 6.98
CA ASN A 8 -3.43 6.54 8.17
C ASN A 8 -4.90 6.28 7.80
N GLU A 9 -5.40 6.91 6.74
CA GLU A 9 -6.77 6.68 6.26
C GLU A 9 -6.98 5.21 5.85
N TYR A 10 -6.00 4.61 5.17
CA TYR A 10 -6.03 3.20 4.83
C TYR A 10 -6.09 2.31 6.07
N LYS A 11 -5.28 2.62 7.09
CA LYS A 11 -5.25 1.89 8.36
C LYS A 11 -6.54 2.05 9.15
N GLU A 12 -7.13 3.24 9.19
CA GLU A 12 -8.42 3.47 9.84
C GLU A 12 -9.55 2.74 9.13
N TYR A 13 -9.52 2.69 7.78
CA TYR A 13 -10.56 2.05 6.98
C TYR A 13 -10.48 0.52 7.01
N PHE A 14 -9.29 -0.05 6.87
CA PHE A 14 -9.09 -1.51 6.74
C PHE A 14 -8.59 -2.18 8.03
N GLY A 15 -8.17 -1.41 9.04
CA GLY A 15 -7.59 -1.93 10.29
C GLY A 15 -6.19 -2.54 10.12
N VAL A 16 -5.54 -2.34 8.97
CA VAL A 16 -4.23 -2.92 8.65
C VAL A 16 -3.32 -1.87 8.02
N ASP A 17 -2.02 -1.97 8.27
CA ASP A 17 -1.03 -1.09 7.65
C ASP A 17 -0.87 -1.42 6.16
N TYR A 18 -0.60 -0.37 5.36
CA TYR A 18 -0.32 -0.51 3.93
C TYR A 18 1.03 -1.19 3.70
N PHE A 19 1.12 -2.09 2.73
CA PHE A 19 2.34 -2.84 2.48
C PHE A 19 3.27 -2.10 1.53
N PHE A 20 4.43 -1.69 2.05
CA PHE A 20 5.53 -1.16 1.25
C PHE A 20 6.32 -2.31 0.61
N TYR A 21 6.28 -2.40 -0.72
CA TYR A 21 7.06 -3.38 -1.46
C TYR A 21 8.50 -2.88 -1.65
N ILE A 22 9.48 -3.57 -1.08
CA ILE A 22 10.91 -3.18 -1.09
C ILE A 22 11.53 -3.31 -2.50
N GLY A 23 10.90 -4.03 -3.43
CA GLY A 23 11.45 -4.31 -4.77
C GLY A 23 11.03 -3.36 -5.90
N HIS A 24 10.18 -2.37 -5.64
CA HIS A 24 9.81 -1.34 -6.61
C HIS A 24 9.80 0.00 -5.88
N GLU A 25 10.61 0.95 -6.35
CA GLU A 25 10.49 2.35 -5.95
C GLU A 25 9.15 2.88 -6.46
N LYS A 26 8.11 2.78 -5.62
CA LYS A 26 6.84 3.49 -5.84
C LYS A 26 7.01 4.91 -5.36
N THR A 27 6.57 5.85 -6.19
CA THR A 27 6.54 7.26 -5.80
C THR A 27 5.43 7.52 -4.79
N ASP A 28 5.56 8.62 -4.05
CA ASP A 28 4.55 9.06 -3.10
C ASP A 28 3.15 9.20 -3.73
N GLN A 29 3.09 9.66 -4.99
CA GLN A 29 1.83 9.77 -5.73
C GLN A 29 1.20 8.41 -6.02
N GLU A 30 1.98 7.42 -6.45
CA GLU A 30 1.47 6.08 -6.75
C GLU A 30 0.91 5.40 -5.50
N ILE A 31 1.55 5.61 -4.34
CA ILE A 31 1.07 5.07 -3.06
C ILE A 31 -0.28 5.69 -2.69
N ILE A 32 -0.42 7.02 -2.84
CA ILE A 32 -1.67 7.72 -2.56
C ILE A 32 -2.78 7.22 -3.50
N GLU A 33 -2.52 7.14 -4.81
CA GLU A 33 -3.51 6.69 -5.79
C GLU A 33 -3.95 5.25 -5.56
N GLU A 34 -3.05 4.35 -5.17
CA GLU A 34 -3.42 2.98 -4.82
C GLU A 34 -4.27 2.91 -3.56
N ILE A 35 -3.91 3.66 -2.52
CA ILE A 35 -4.68 3.72 -1.28
C ILE A 35 -6.09 4.23 -1.55
N GLU A 36 -6.23 5.33 -2.28
CA GLU A 36 -7.52 5.90 -2.65
C GLU A 36 -8.36 4.89 -3.45
N ASN A 37 -7.74 4.18 -4.40
CA ASN A 37 -8.41 3.13 -5.15
C ASN A 37 -8.84 1.95 -4.27
N CYS A 38 -8.01 1.53 -3.31
CA CYS A 38 -8.36 0.48 -2.36
C CYS A 38 -9.58 0.87 -1.52
N ILE A 39 -9.57 2.08 -0.94
CA ILE A 39 -10.69 2.61 -0.15
C ILE A 39 -11.96 2.71 -1.02
N LYS A 40 -11.85 3.27 -2.23
CA LYS A 40 -12.98 3.43 -3.16
C LYS A 40 -13.59 2.10 -3.59
N THR A 41 -12.77 1.07 -3.77
CA THR A 41 -13.23 -0.26 -4.18
C THR A 41 -13.60 -1.16 -2.99
N GLY A 42 -13.31 -0.73 -1.76
CA GLY A 42 -13.46 -1.54 -0.55
C GLY A 42 -12.56 -2.79 -0.56
N LYS A 43 -11.56 -2.85 -1.43
CA LYS A 43 -10.65 -3.98 -1.56
C LYS A 43 -9.30 -3.60 -0.99
N LYS A 44 -8.89 -4.29 0.07
CA LYS A 44 -7.55 -4.17 0.63
C LYS A 44 -6.50 -4.54 -0.43
N GLN A 45 -5.34 -3.90 -0.34
CA GLN A 45 -4.15 -4.28 -1.09
C GLN A 45 -3.89 -5.78 -0.87
N LYS A 46 -3.57 -6.50 -1.96
CA LYS A 46 -3.09 -7.88 -1.84
C LYS A 46 -1.77 -7.86 -1.07
N GLU A 47 -1.63 -8.79 -0.14
CA GLU A 47 -0.35 -9.04 0.53
C GLU A 47 0.71 -9.21 -0.56
N PRO A 48 1.83 -8.47 -0.49
CA PRO A 48 2.91 -8.67 -1.43
C PRO A 48 3.35 -10.13 -1.32
N GLN A 49 3.29 -10.86 -2.44
CA GLN A 49 4.00 -12.12 -2.53
C GLN A 49 5.48 -11.76 -2.55
N TYR A 50 6.13 -11.91 -1.40
CA TYR A 50 7.58 -11.98 -1.37
C TYR A 50 7.94 -13.23 -2.18
N ASP A 51 8.48 -13.05 -3.38
CA ASP A 51 9.24 -14.13 -4.02
C ASP A 51 10.37 -14.47 -3.04
N GLU A 52 10.17 -15.51 -2.24
CA GLU A 52 11.19 -16.08 -1.34
C GLU A 52 12.45 -16.52 -2.11
N ASP A 53 12.42 -16.48 -3.45
CA ASP A 53 13.50 -16.88 -4.37
C ASP A 53 14.55 -15.78 -4.66
N LYS A 54 14.45 -14.60 -4.05
CA LYS A 54 15.50 -13.57 -4.12
C LYS A 54 16.08 -13.21 -2.76
N LEU A 55 16.56 -14.23 -2.05
CA LEU A 55 17.59 -14.07 -1.05
C LEU A 55 18.96 -14.30 -1.74
N TYR A 56 19.57 -13.23 -2.26
CA TYR A 56 20.96 -13.26 -2.76
C TYR A 56 21.78 -12.17 -2.08
#